data_AF-A0A1H9UU60-F1
#
_entry.id   AF-A0A1H9UU60-F1
#
_cell.length_a   1.000
_cell.length_b   1.000
_cell.length_c   1.000
_cell.angle_alpha   90.00
_cell.angle_beta   90.00
_cell.angle_gamma   90.00
#
_symmetry.space_group_name_H-M   'P 1'
#
loop_
_entity.id
_entity.type
_entity.pdbx_description
1 polymer ?
#
loop_
_entity_poly.entity_id
_entity_poly.type
_entity_poly.pdbx_seq_one_letter_code
_entity_poly.pdbx_strand_id
1 'polypeptide(L)'
;MSDKREDIIKAAHKLFVNKGFAKTSIQDILNEANIAKGTFYNYFDSKKDCLLAILNYINEEVEKKRYDLAKGKQLDDEEVFIQQIAVKMDINKQHNMFTVFETVSLSEDETLKKYMISRHKEELVWISRRLEAIYPQEAESITIDHAVMLIGITHHMSHASKLLGAEPVSTLSIITFALNRLKSMIQSQIDQSEVFLHKKWLTLPINENKVEKSHVFSTIDQLINEVDGHVDTKYIQSLQFLKEELEAKEPRIFLIDSIFTSLIVVFQHKKWEHKVNLLRNMVDSLTKKK
;
A
#
# COMPACT_ATOMS: atom_id res chain seq x y z
N MET A 1 -5.70 18.68 21.40
CA MET A 1 -6.79 17.76 21.79
C MET A 1 -6.52 16.45 21.08
N SER A 2 -6.58 15.31 21.77
CA SER A 2 -6.45 14.01 21.09
C SER A 2 -7.57 13.88 20.06
N ASP A 3 -7.24 13.54 18.82
CA ASP A 3 -8.25 13.21 17.83
C ASP A 3 -8.91 11.90 18.28
N LYS A 4 -10.20 11.97 18.64
CA LYS A 4 -10.96 10.81 19.12
C LYS A 4 -10.94 9.65 18.12
N ARG A 5 -10.78 9.95 16.83
CA ARG A 5 -10.58 8.94 15.79
C ARG A 5 -9.25 8.19 15.97
N GLU A 6 -8.18 8.90 16.30
CA GLU A 6 -6.85 8.34 16.54
C GLU A 6 -6.82 7.47 17.82
N ASP A 7 -7.50 7.92 18.89
CA ASP A 7 -7.67 7.14 20.11
C ASP A 7 -8.34 5.79 19.83
N ILE A 8 -9.42 5.80 19.04
CA ILE A 8 -10.14 4.59 18.61
C ILE A 8 -9.23 3.68 17.79
N ILE A 9 -8.49 4.23 16.82
CA ILE A 9 -7.58 3.45 15.96
C ILE A 9 -6.50 2.77 16.80
N LYS A 10 -5.85 3.49 17.74
CA LYS A 10 -4.81 2.93 18.61
C LYS A 10 -5.34 1.81 19.50
N ALA A 11 -6.49 2.03 20.12
CA ALA A 11 -7.16 1.03 20.96
C ALA A 11 -7.55 -0.22 20.16
N ALA A 12 -8.17 -0.02 18.99
CA ALA A 12 -8.58 -1.10 18.10
C ALA A 12 -7.37 -1.91 17.60
N HIS A 13 -6.31 -1.25 17.12
CA HIS A 13 -5.09 -1.91 16.66
C HIS A 13 -4.47 -2.78 17.77
N LYS A 14 -4.32 -2.22 18.98
CA LYS A 14 -3.81 -2.96 20.15
C LYS A 14 -4.65 -4.20 20.46
N LEU A 15 -5.98 -4.07 20.47
CA LEU A 15 -6.88 -5.19 20.74
C LEU A 15 -6.87 -6.22 19.61
N PHE A 16 -6.80 -5.82 18.34
CA PHE A 16 -6.70 -6.75 17.23
C PHE A 16 -5.41 -7.56 17.26
N VAL A 17 -4.28 -6.95 17.65
CA VAL A 17 -3.01 -7.66 17.84
C VAL A 17 -3.08 -8.63 19.03
N ASN A 18 -3.66 -8.23 20.16
CA ASN A 18 -3.59 -9.02 21.40
C ASN A 18 -4.71 -10.07 21.55
N LYS A 19 -5.93 -9.74 21.11
CA LYS A 19 -7.16 -10.55 21.27
C LYS A 19 -7.61 -11.18 19.94
N GLY A 20 -7.14 -10.65 18.81
CA GLY A 20 -7.57 -11.04 17.47
C GLY A 20 -8.84 -10.30 17.02
N PHE A 21 -8.97 -10.12 15.70
CA PHE A 21 -10.10 -9.41 15.10
C PHE A 21 -11.46 -10.02 15.47
N ALA A 22 -11.61 -11.34 15.35
CA ALA A 22 -12.89 -12.02 15.57
C ALA A 22 -13.42 -11.84 17.02
N LYS A 23 -12.53 -11.96 18.01
CA LYS A 23 -12.88 -11.92 19.45
C LYS A 23 -13.01 -10.51 20.03
N THR A 24 -12.58 -9.49 19.30
CA THR A 24 -12.67 -8.09 19.75
C THR A 24 -14.05 -7.51 19.42
N SER A 25 -14.73 -6.93 20.41
CA SER A 25 -16.00 -6.22 20.24
C SER A 25 -15.79 -4.71 20.14
N ILE A 26 -16.77 -3.98 19.58
CA ILE A 26 -16.75 -2.51 19.57
C ILE A 26 -16.74 -1.96 21.02
N GLN A 27 -17.40 -2.64 21.95
CA GLN A 27 -17.38 -2.27 23.36
C GLN A 27 -15.97 -2.40 23.98
N ASP A 28 -15.21 -3.44 23.61
CA ASP A 28 -13.82 -3.57 24.07
C ASP A 28 -12.99 -2.37 23.60
N ILE A 29 -13.15 -1.96 22.34
CA ILE A 29 -12.43 -0.83 21.74
C ILE A 29 -12.77 0.48 22.46
N LEU A 30 -14.06 0.73 22.71
CA LEU A 30 -14.53 1.92 23.42
C LEU A 30 -13.99 1.98 24.86
N ASN A 31 -13.97 0.84 25.54
CA ASN A 31 -13.42 0.74 26.89
C ASN A 31 -11.91 1.00 26.91
N GLU A 32 -11.16 0.39 25.99
CA GLU A 32 -9.71 0.58 25.85
C GLU A 32 -9.36 2.03 25.47
N ALA A 33 -10.16 2.66 24.61
CA ALA A 33 -9.97 4.06 24.21
C ALA A 33 -10.42 5.06 25.30
N ASN A 34 -11.13 4.61 26.35
CA ASN A 34 -11.76 5.45 27.36
C ASN A 34 -12.71 6.53 26.76
N ILE A 35 -13.61 6.09 25.88
CA ILE A 35 -14.55 6.95 25.14
C ILE A 35 -15.99 6.46 25.31
N ALA A 36 -16.96 7.39 25.30
CA ALA A 36 -18.40 7.08 25.38
C ALA A 36 -18.90 6.24 24.19
N LYS A 37 -19.90 5.38 24.43
CA LYS A 37 -20.34 4.36 23.46
C LYS A 37 -20.80 4.89 22.10
N GLY A 38 -21.44 6.05 22.07
CA GLY A 38 -21.95 6.64 20.83
C GLY A 38 -20.86 7.18 19.90
N THR A 39 -19.62 7.35 20.39
CA THR A 39 -18.57 8.03 19.63
C THR A 39 -17.96 7.16 18.54
N PHE A 40 -17.97 5.83 18.66
CA PHE A 40 -17.38 4.94 17.63
C PHE A 40 -18.05 5.13 16.26
N TYR A 41 -19.38 5.11 16.25
CA TYR A 41 -20.18 5.21 15.03
C TYR A 41 -20.16 6.59 14.36
N ASN A 42 -19.60 7.60 15.03
CA ASN A 42 -19.32 8.89 14.38
C ASN A 42 -18.11 8.82 13.43
N TYR A 43 -17.26 7.80 13.56
CA TYR A 43 -16.01 7.65 12.81
C TYR A 43 -15.94 6.39 11.96
N PHE A 44 -16.58 5.30 12.39
CA PHE A 44 -16.55 4.02 11.70
C PHE A 44 -17.91 3.35 11.73
N ASP A 45 -18.39 2.94 10.55
CA ASP A 45 -19.68 2.24 10.41
C ASP A 45 -19.63 0.83 11.02
N SER A 46 -18.45 0.21 11.02
CA SER A 46 -18.26 -1.12 11.59
C SER A 46 -16.83 -1.36 12.13
N LYS A 47 -16.68 -2.44 12.90
CA LYS A 47 -15.37 -2.96 13.34
C LYS A 47 -14.45 -3.27 12.16
N LYS A 48 -15.02 -3.76 11.05
CA LYS A 48 -14.30 -4.05 9.82
C LYS A 48 -13.74 -2.77 9.20
N ASP A 49 -14.54 -1.72 9.12
CA ASP A 49 -14.12 -0.44 8.53
C ASP A 49 -13.02 0.21 9.38
N CYS A 50 -13.09 0.05 10.70
CA CYS A 50 -12.01 0.44 11.61
C CYS A 50 -10.70 -0.32 11.31
N LEU A 51 -10.76 -1.65 11.13
CA LEU A 51 -9.57 -2.42 10.74
C LEU A 51 -9.05 -2.00 9.36
N LEU A 52 -9.91 -1.84 8.36
CA LEU A 52 -9.50 -1.37 7.04
C LEU A 52 -8.82 0.00 7.09
N ALA A 53 -9.30 0.92 7.92
CA ALA A 53 -8.66 2.22 8.13
C ALA A 53 -7.25 2.08 8.74
N ILE A 54 -7.06 1.17 9.69
CA ILE A 54 -5.74 0.86 10.27
C ILE A 54 -4.79 0.31 9.20
N LEU A 55 -5.26 -0.66 8.41
CA LEU A 55 -4.47 -1.30 7.35
C LEU A 55 -4.07 -0.29 6.26
N ASN A 56 -5.00 0.57 5.84
CA ASN A 56 -4.74 1.63 4.87
C ASN A 56 -3.70 2.63 5.40
N TYR A 57 -3.84 3.09 6.65
CA TYR A 57 -2.88 4.00 7.27
C TYR A 57 -1.46 3.43 7.28
N ILE A 58 -1.31 2.16 7.70
CA ILE A 58 -0.01 1.47 7.71
C ILE A 58 0.56 1.35 6.29
N ASN A 59 -0.30 1.07 5.30
CA ASN A 59 0.14 0.98 3.91
C ASN A 59 0.57 2.34 3.34
N GLU A 60 -0.18 3.40 3.62
CA GLU A 60 0.16 4.77 3.22
C GLU A 60 1.50 5.21 3.83
N GLU A 61 1.78 4.83 5.08
CA GLU A 61 3.08 5.10 5.71
C GLU A 61 4.23 4.42 4.96
N VAL A 62 4.06 3.15 4.57
CA VAL A 62 5.03 2.39 3.78
C VAL A 62 5.27 3.09 2.45
N GLU A 63 4.20 3.36 1.70
CA GLU A 63 4.29 3.93 0.35
C GLU A 63 4.94 5.32 0.39
N LYS A 64 4.59 6.15 1.38
CA LYS A 64 5.22 7.45 1.58
C LYS A 64 6.73 7.32 1.81
N LYS A 65 7.16 6.49 2.76
CA LYS A 65 8.59 6.32 3.05
C LYS A 65 9.35 5.70 1.88
N ARG A 66 8.75 4.75 1.16
CA ARG A 66 9.35 4.18 -0.07
C ARG A 66 9.52 5.24 -1.14
N TYR A 67 8.52 6.09 -1.36
CA TYR A 67 8.58 7.18 -2.32
C TYR A 67 9.69 8.18 -1.97
N ASP A 68 9.77 8.59 -0.71
CA ASP A 68 10.78 9.54 -0.23
C ASP A 68 12.20 9.01 -0.44
N LEU A 69 12.43 7.71 -0.21
CA LEU A 69 13.73 7.04 -0.47
C LEU A 69 14.12 6.99 -1.94
N ALA A 70 13.14 6.87 -2.85
CA ALA A 70 13.40 6.77 -4.29
C ALA A 70 13.51 8.13 -5.00
N LYS A 71 13.23 9.24 -4.29
CA LYS A 71 13.21 10.57 -4.91
C LYS A 71 14.59 10.94 -5.48
N GLY A 72 14.63 11.17 -6.80
CA GLY A 72 15.86 11.51 -7.52
C GLY A 72 16.84 10.34 -7.69
N LYS A 73 16.39 9.10 -7.46
CA LYS A 73 17.16 7.87 -7.63
C LYS A 73 16.71 7.11 -8.86
N GLN A 74 17.59 6.25 -9.38
CA GLN A 74 17.27 5.38 -10.51
C GLN A 74 16.47 4.15 -10.04
N LEU A 75 15.71 3.55 -10.95
CA LEU A 75 14.88 2.38 -10.65
C LEU A 75 15.71 1.10 -10.45
N ASP A 76 16.90 1.04 -11.05
CA ASP A 76 17.87 -0.07 -10.97
C ASP A 76 18.82 0.05 -9.76
N ASP A 77 18.67 1.09 -8.93
CA ASP A 77 19.44 1.27 -7.70
C ASP A 77 19.07 0.17 -6.66
N GLU A 78 19.95 -0.82 -6.53
CA GLU A 78 19.77 -1.97 -5.63
C GLU A 78 19.79 -1.54 -4.14
N GLU A 79 20.57 -0.53 -3.76
CA GLU A 79 20.60 -0.05 -2.38
C GLU A 79 19.28 0.59 -1.98
N VAL A 80 18.71 1.41 -2.88
CA VAL A 80 17.37 1.99 -2.68
C VAL A 80 16.31 0.88 -2.58
N PHE A 81 16.41 -0.15 -3.41
CA PHE A 81 15.48 -1.29 -3.34
C PHE A 81 15.56 -2.02 -1.99
N ILE A 82 16.77 -2.30 -1.50
CA ILE A 82 17.01 -2.90 -0.17
C ILE A 82 16.35 -2.05 0.92
N GLN A 83 16.56 -0.74 0.90
CA GLN A 83 15.97 0.17 1.89
C GLN A 83 14.43 0.21 1.80
N GLN A 84 13.87 0.19 0.59
CA GLN A 84 12.41 0.18 0.40
C GLN A 84 11.75 -1.12 0.88
N ILE A 85 12.40 -2.27 0.74
CA ILE A 85 11.94 -3.54 1.35
C ILE A 85 12.04 -3.44 2.88
N ALA A 86 13.15 -2.91 3.40
CA ALA A 86 13.36 -2.76 4.83
C ALA A 86 12.28 -1.89 5.49
N VAL A 87 11.89 -0.78 4.86
CA VAL A 87 10.77 0.07 5.31
C VAL A 87 9.51 -0.74 5.57
N LYS A 88 9.10 -1.59 4.62
CA LYS A 88 7.89 -2.41 4.77
C LYS A 88 8.05 -3.43 5.89
N MET A 89 9.19 -4.11 5.95
CA MET A 89 9.46 -5.12 6.97
C MET A 89 9.49 -4.52 8.38
N ASP A 90 10.11 -3.36 8.55
CA ASP A 90 10.23 -2.68 9.84
C ASP A 90 8.89 -2.12 10.32
N ILE A 91 8.12 -1.46 9.43
CA ILE A 91 6.76 -1.02 9.74
C ILE A 91 5.86 -2.22 10.08
N ASN A 92 5.94 -3.30 9.30
CA ASN A 92 5.17 -4.52 9.59
C ASN A 92 5.53 -5.11 10.96
N LYS A 93 6.82 -5.09 11.35
CA LYS A 93 7.30 -5.51 12.67
C LYS A 93 6.73 -4.61 13.76
N GLN A 94 6.83 -3.29 13.59
CA GLN A 94 6.35 -2.29 14.54
C GLN A 94 4.84 -2.45 14.82
N HIS A 95 4.06 -2.74 13.78
CA HIS A 95 2.61 -2.88 13.87
C HIS A 95 2.12 -4.32 14.11
N ASN A 96 3.03 -5.28 14.34
CA ASN A 96 2.71 -6.71 14.47
C ASN A 96 1.81 -7.23 13.35
N MET A 97 2.08 -6.80 12.12
CA MET A 97 1.23 -7.09 10.98
C MET A 97 1.05 -8.59 10.74
N PHE A 98 2.07 -9.40 11.00
CA PHE A 98 1.97 -10.86 10.91
C PHE A 98 0.81 -11.42 11.73
N THR A 99 0.67 -10.99 12.99
CA THR A 99 -0.44 -11.41 13.88
C THR A 99 -1.78 -10.89 13.38
N VAL A 100 -1.83 -9.66 12.88
CA VAL A 100 -3.06 -9.11 12.27
C VAL A 100 -3.49 -9.96 11.06
N PHE A 101 -2.56 -10.28 10.16
CA PHE A 101 -2.82 -11.16 9.02
C PHE A 101 -3.32 -12.53 9.47
N GLU A 102 -2.67 -13.18 10.43
CA GLU A 102 -3.07 -14.48 10.96
C GLU A 102 -4.50 -14.45 11.51
N THR A 103 -4.82 -13.47 12.36
CA THR A 103 -6.14 -13.37 12.99
C THR A 103 -7.26 -13.05 11.97
N VAL A 104 -6.95 -12.33 10.89
CA VAL A 104 -7.89 -12.07 9.79
C VAL A 104 -8.09 -13.31 8.93
N SER A 105 -7.02 -14.05 8.62
CA SER A 105 -7.09 -15.30 7.85
C SER A 105 -7.96 -16.36 8.53
N LEU A 106 -7.94 -16.40 9.86
CA LEU A 106 -8.79 -17.28 10.68
C LEU A 106 -10.23 -16.77 10.87
N SER A 107 -10.56 -15.56 10.41
CA SER A 107 -11.91 -15.00 10.51
C SER A 107 -12.83 -15.48 9.37
N GLU A 108 -14.13 -15.27 9.49
CA GLU A 108 -15.11 -15.54 8.42
C GLU A 108 -15.30 -14.34 7.46
N ASP A 109 -14.56 -13.25 7.66
CA ASP A 109 -14.75 -12.02 6.88
C ASP A 109 -14.04 -12.08 5.52
N GLU A 110 -14.79 -12.47 4.49
CA GLU A 110 -14.28 -12.58 3.11
C GLU A 110 -13.82 -11.25 2.52
N THR A 111 -14.34 -10.11 2.99
CA THR A 111 -13.91 -8.79 2.49
C THR A 111 -12.49 -8.50 2.96
N LEU A 112 -12.23 -8.72 4.25
CA LEU A 112 -10.90 -8.54 4.82
C LEU A 112 -9.89 -9.51 4.23
N LYS A 113 -10.25 -10.80 4.05
CA LYS A 113 -9.37 -11.77 3.38
C LYS A 113 -9.00 -11.33 1.97
N LYS A 114 -9.98 -10.92 1.16
CA LYS A 114 -9.74 -10.43 -0.21
C LYS A 114 -8.84 -9.19 -0.20
N TYR A 115 -9.06 -8.27 0.73
CA TYR A 115 -8.20 -7.10 0.90
C TYR A 115 -6.74 -7.52 1.19
N MET A 116 -6.52 -8.42 2.15
CA MET A 116 -5.18 -8.91 2.51
C MET A 116 -4.49 -9.62 1.35
N ILE A 117 -5.21 -10.45 0.61
CA ILE A 117 -4.71 -11.13 -0.60
C ILE A 117 -4.32 -10.10 -1.67
N SER A 118 -5.15 -9.07 -1.90
CA SER A 118 -4.84 -8.01 -2.88
C SER A 118 -3.55 -7.30 -2.50
N ARG A 119 -3.43 -6.88 -1.23
CA ARG A 119 -2.22 -6.21 -0.73
C ARG A 119 -0.96 -7.07 -0.88
N HIS A 120 -1.07 -8.37 -0.62
CA HIS A 120 0.07 -9.28 -0.80
C HIS A 120 0.46 -9.45 -2.27
N LYS A 121 -0.52 -9.56 -3.17
CA LYS A 121 -0.26 -9.62 -4.62
C LYS A 121 0.37 -8.33 -5.14
N GLU A 122 -0.10 -7.17 -4.68
CA GLU A 122 0.46 -5.86 -5.05
C GLU A 122 1.94 -5.75 -4.64
N GLU A 123 2.28 -6.20 -3.42
CA GLU A 123 3.67 -6.25 -2.96
C GLU A 123 4.53 -7.16 -3.83
N LEU A 124 4.05 -8.37 -4.15
CA LEU A 124 4.77 -9.29 -5.03
C LEU A 124 5.04 -8.70 -6.42
N VAL A 125 4.04 -8.02 -6.99
CA VAL A 125 4.19 -7.35 -8.30
C VAL A 125 5.16 -6.18 -8.20
N TRP A 126 5.12 -5.40 -7.12
CA TRP A 126 6.07 -4.31 -6.90
C TRP A 126 7.51 -4.82 -6.81
N ILE A 127 7.75 -5.88 -6.03
CA ILE A 127 9.07 -6.52 -5.91
C ILE A 127 9.52 -7.09 -7.26
N SER A 128 8.67 -7.82 -7.96
CA SER A 128 8.99 -8.39 -9.29
C SER A 128 9.41 -7.30 -10.28
N ARG A 129 8.68 -6.17 -10.36
CA ARG A 129 9.06 -5.03 -11.23
C ARG A 129 10.38 -4.38 -10.83
N ARG A 130 10.68 -4.29 -9.54
CA ARG A 130 11.98 -3.79 -9.07
C ARG A 130 13.11 -4.74 -9.44
N LEU A 131 12.89 -6.05 -9.35
CA LEU A 131 13.84 -7.05 -9.82
C LEU A 131 14.05 -6.95 -11.34
N GLU A 132 12.98 -6.73 -12.14
CA GLU A 132 13.09 -6.49 -13.59
C GLU A 132 13.97 -5.28 -13.93
N ALA A 133 13.93 -4.24 -13.10
CA ALA A 133 14.77 -3.05 -13.30
C ALA A 133 16.24 -3.28 -12.91
N ILE A 134 16.51 -4.12 -11.91
CA ILE A 134 17.85 -4.35 -11.35
C ILE A 134 18.62 -5.43 -12.12
N TYR A 135 17.91 -6.43 -12.65
CA TYR A 135 18.49 -7.61 -13.30
C TYR A 135 18.35 -7.55 -14.83
N PRO A 136 19.14 -8.35 -15.59
CA PRO A 136 19.10 -8.37 -17.05
C PRO A 136 17.70 -8.65 -17.63
N GLN A 137 17.46 -8.22 -18.87
CA GLN A 137 16.15 -8.32 -19.54
C GLN A 137 15.67 -9.77 -19.67
N GLU A 138 16.59 -10.72 -19.81
CA GLU A 138 16.33 -12.16 -19.87
C GLU A 138 15.64 -12.70 -18.61
N ALA A 139 15.74 -11.97 -17.47
CA ALA A 139 15.11 -12.33 -16.21
C ALA A 139 13.60 -11.99 -16.15
N GLU A 140 13.05 -11.22 -17.10
CA GLU A 140 11.68 -10.67 -17.01
C GLU A 140 10.61 -11.75 -16.79
N SER A 141 10.77 -12.93 -17.41
CA SER A 141 9.82 -14.03 -17.32
C SER A 141 9.82 -14.76 -15.97
N ILE A 142 10.88 -14.59 -15.16
CA ILE A 142 11.14 -15.33 -13.92
C ILE A 142 11.21 -14.44 -12.67
N THR A 143 11.08 -13.12 -12.81
CA THR A 143 11.19 -12.19 -11.66
C THR A 143 10.13 -12.40 -10.59
N ILE A 144 8.98 -12.97 -10.95
CA ILE A 144 7.96 -13.32 -9.94
C ILE A 144 8.40 -14.47 -9.04
N ASP A 145 9.06 -15.50 -9.60
CA ASP A 145 9.60 -16.60 -8.81
C ASP A 145 10.53 -16.05 -7.73
N HIS A 146 11.40 -15.13 -8.16
CA HIS A 146 12.38 -14.49 -7.31
C HIS A 146 11.78 -13.49 -6.32
N ALA A 147 10.68 -12.82 -6.67
CA ALA A 147 9.94 -11.98 -5.72
C ALA A 147 9.31 -12.82 -4.59
N VAL A 148 8.71 -13.97 -4.93
CA VAL A 148 8.18 -14.92 -3.94
C VAL A 148 9.29 -15.47 -3.05
N MET A 149 10.41 -15.89 -3.66
CA MET A 149 11.57 -16.37 -2.92
C MET A 149 12.15 -15.29 -2.00
N LEU A 150 12.26 -14.04 -2.46
CA LEU A 150 12.76 -12.93 -1.65
C LEU A 150 11.89 -12.71 -0.41
N ILE A 151 10.57 -12.63 -0.57
CA ILE A 151 9.64 -12.51 0.55
C ILE A 151 9.79 -13.72 1.49
N GLY A 152 9.83 -14.94 0.94
CA GLY A 152 9.96 -16.17 1.71
C GLY A 152 11.23 -16.19 2.57
N ILE A 153 12.39 -15.97 1.95
CA ILE A 153 13.69 -15.94 2.63
C ILE A 153 13.68 -14.85 3.70
N THR A 154 13.32 -13.62 3.35
CA THR A 154 13.39 -12.49 4.29
C THR A 154 12.44 -12.63 5.47
N HIS A 155 11.19 -13.08 5.26
CA HIS A 155 10.26 -13.35 6.35
C HIS A 155 10.70 -14.52 7.23
N HIS A 156 11.08 -15.66 6.64
CA HIS A 156 11.50 -16.81 7.44
C HIS A 156 12.79 -16.55 8.20
N MET A 157 13.78 -15.86 7.63
CA MET A 157 15.00 -15.49 8.36
C MET A 157 14.71 -14.49 9.49
N SER A 158 13.83 -13.52 9.26
CA SER A 158 13.38 -12.57 10.31
C SER A 158 12.68 -13.30 11.46
N HIS A 159 11.90 -14.34 11.18
CA HIS A 159 11.27 -15.18 12.20
C HIS A 159 12.29 -16.11 12.90
N ALA A 160 13.13 -16.81 12.13
CA ALA A 160 14.11 -17.75 12.65
C ALA A 160 15.15 -17.08 13.56
N SER A 161 15.61 -15.87 13.22
CA SER A 161 16.53 -15.10 14.09
C SER A 161 15.96 -14.87 15.49
N LYS A 162 14.65 -14.59 15.61
CA LYS A 162 13.97 -14.46 16.90
C LYS A 162 13.82 -15.79 17.63
N LEU A 163 13.46 -16.84 16.89
CA LEU A 163 13.20 -18.17 17.46
C LEU A 163 14.48 -18.83 18.01
N LEU A 164 15.59 -18.68 17.31
CA LEU A 164 16.86 -19.34 17.64
C LEU A 164 17.66 -18.61 18.73
N GLY A 165 17.13 -17.53 19.31
CA GLY A 165 17.82 -16.74 20.35
C GLY A 165 19.13 -16.12 19.85
N ALA A 166 19.28 -15.94 18.54
CA ALA A 166 20.45 -15.31 17.95
C ALA A 166 20.47 -13.82 18.30
N GLU A 167 21.67 -13.23 18.29
CA GLU A 167 21.84 -11.78 18.35
C GLU A 167 20.93 -11.08 17.32
N PRO A 168 20.36 -9.91 17.63
CA PRO A 168 19.43 -9.22 16.74
C PRO A 168 20.05 -8.98 15.35
N VAL A 169 19.60 -9.75 14.35
CA VAL A 169 20.02 -9.55 12.96
C VAL A 169 19.22 -8.39 12.37
N SER A 170 19.92 -7.40 11.81
CA SER A 170 19.27 -6.24 11.19
C SER A 170 18.43 -6.65 9.97
N THR A 171 17.32 -5.94 9.77
CA THR A 171 16.44 -6.14 8.60
C THR A 171 17.22 -5.98 7.29
N LEU A 172 18.09 -4.97 7.20
CA LEU A 172 18.95 -4.73 6.04
C LEU A 172 19.90 -5.90 5.76
N SER A 173 20.52 -6.47 6.80
CA SER A 173 21.43 -7.62 6.66
C SER A 173 20.71 -8.86 6.10
N ILE A 174 19.48 -9.11 6.55
CA ILE A 174 18.65 -10.22 6.06
C ILE A 174 18.32 -10.03 4.58
N ILE A 175 17.86 -8.84 4.19
CA ILE A 175 17.49 -8.54 2.80
C ILE A 175 18.71 -8.62 1.88
N THR A 176 19.83 -8.03 2.30
CA THR A 176 21.10 -8.08 1.56
C THR A 176 21.57 -9.51 1.37
N PHE A 177 21.52 -10.33 2.43
CA PHE A 177 21.84 -11.75 2.35
C PHE A 177 20.93 -12.49 1.36
N ALA A 178 19.62 -12.23 1.41
CA ALA A 178 18.64 -12.85 0.52
C ALA A 178 18.90 -12.49 -0.95
N LEU A 179 19.05 -11.20 -1.26
CA LEU A 179 19.32 -10.74 -2.63
C LEU A 179 20.63 -11.32 -3.19
N ASN A 180 21.69 -11.38 -2.39
CA ASN A 180 22.95 -11.98 -2.81
C ASN A 180 22.81 -13.46 -3.20
N ARG A 181 21.86 -14.21 -2.61
CA ARG A 181 21.56 -15.59 -3.03
C ARG A 181 20.73 -15.63 -4.30
N LEU A 182 19.77 -14.71 -4.43
CA LEU A 182 18.95 -14.62 -5.64
C LEU A 182 19.79 -14.30 -6.88
N LYS A 183 20.86 -13.50 -6.78
CA LYS A 183 21.77 -13.21 -7.91
C LYS A 183 22.21 -14.49 -8.64
N SER A 184 22.67 -15.50 -7.89
CA SER A 184 23.10 -16.78 -8.46
C SER A 184 21.94 -17.65 -8.94
N MET A 185 20.79 -17.59 -8.25
CA MET A 185 19.59 -18.36 -8.63
C MET A 185 18.97 -17.84 -9.93
N ILE A 186 18.90 -16.50 -10.10
CA ILE A 186 18.40 -15.85 -11.32
C ILE A 186 19.23 -16.31 -12.52
N GLN A 187 20.56 -16.23 -12.44
CA GLN A 187 21.43 -16.66 -13.54
C GLN A 187 21.22 -18.14 -13.87
N SER A 188 21.19 -19.00 -12.85
CA SER A 188 20.96 -20.44 -13.04
C SER A 188 19.60 -20.75 -13.67
N GLN A 189 18.55 -20.01 -13.32
CA GLN A 189 17.21 -20.24 -13.87
C GLN A 189 17.08 -19.73 -15.31
N ILE A 190 17.75 -18.63 -15.65
CA ILE A 190 17.88 -18.15 -17.04
C ILE A 190 18.54 -19.22 -17.90
N ASP A 191 19.68 -19.75 -17.45
CA ASP A 191 20.45 -20.76 -18.19
C ASP A 191 19.63 -22.05 -18.43
N GLN A 192 18.71 -22.38 -17.50
CA GLN A 192 17.84 -23.55 -17.59
C GLN A 192 16.53 -23.30 -18.37
N SER A 193 16.22 -22.04 -18.69
CA SER A 193 14.96 -21.64 -19.33
C SER A 193 13.70 -22.14 -18.58
N GLU A 194 13.79 -22.25 -17.26
CA GLU A 194 12.69 -22.73 -16.41
C GLU A 194 11.81 -21.56 -15.96
N VAL A 195 10.49 -21.71 -16.08
CA VAL A 195 9.50 -20.76 -15.53
C VAL A 195 8.59 -21.53 -14.61
N PHE A 196 8.61 -21.22 -13.31
CA PHE A 196 7.78 -21.94 -12.33
C PHE A 196 6.42 -21.24 -12.15
N LEU A 197 6.41 -20.00 -11.68
CA LEU A 197 5.22 -19.16 -11.59
C LEU A 197 5.08 -18.35 -12.87
N HIS A 198 3.99 -18.59 -13.60
CA HIS A 198 3.69 -17.74 -14.73
C HIS A 198 3.19 -16.37 -14.26
N LYS A 199 3.70 -15.28 -14.86
CA LYS A 199 3.22 -13.90 -14.65
C LYS A 199 1.69 -13.76 -14.77
N LYS A 200 1.04 -14.59 -15.58
CA LYS A 200 -0.44 -14.68 -15.71
C LYS A 200 -1.17 -15.20 -14.46
N TRP A 201 -0.50 -15.88 -13.54
CA TRP A 201 -1.09 -16.35 -12.27
C TRP A 201 -1.12 -15.26 -11.21
N LEU A 202 -0.27 -14.24 -11.38
CA LEU A 202 -0.50 -12.93 -10.79
C LEU A 202 -1.58 -12.17 -11.55
N THR A 203 -2.61 -12.86 -12.03
CA THR A 203 -3.92 -12.24 -12.06
C THR A 203 -4.23 -11.79 -10.62
N LEU A 204 -3.76 -10.58 -10.31
CA LEU A 204 -4.65 -9.57 -9.79
C LEU A 204 -5.97 -9.68 -10.59
N PRO A 205 -7.10 -9.14 -10.14
CA PRO A 205 -7.83 -8.36 -11.14
C PRO A 205 -6.77 -7.51 -11.82
N ILE A 206 -6.28 -7.93 -12.99
CA ILE A 206 -5.33 -7.17 -13.76
C ILE A 206 -6.22 -6.03 -14.23
N ASN A 207 -6.46 -5.05 -13.37
CA ASN A 207 -6.44 -3.69 -13.82
C ASN A 207 -5.02 -3.49 -14.29
N GLU A 208 -4.79 -3.93 -15.52
CA GLU A 208 -3.65 -3.58 -16.34
C GLU A 208 -3.64 -2.06 -16.33
N ASN A 209 -2.97 -1.38 -15.40
CA ASN A 209 -2.89 0.08 -15.45
C ASN A 209 -4.22 0.76 -15.84
N LYS A 210 -5.36 0.25 -15.34
CA LYS A 210 -6.66 0.88 -15.51
C LYS A 210 -7.09 1.15 -14.10
N VAL A 211 -6.61 2.25 -13.56
CA VAL A 211 -7.33 2.84 -12.44
C VAL A 211 -8.78 2.94 -12.90
N GLU A 212 -9.69 2.21 -12.24
CA GLU A 212 -11.08 2.26 -12.66
C GLU A 212 -11.58 3.70 -12.50
N LYS A 213 -12.36 4.18 -13.48
CA LYS A 213 -12.98 5.50 -13.38
C LYS A 213 -13.76 5.63 -12.06
N SER A 214 -14.40 4.55 -11.59
CA SER A 214 -15.06 4.47 -10.28
C SER A 214 -14.11 4.76 -9.10
N HIS A 215 -12.86 4.30 -9.16
CA HIS A 215 -11.87 4.54 -8.11
C HIS A 215 -11.31 5.96 -8.15
N VAL A 216 -11.10 6.52 -9.35
CA VAL A 216 -10.78 7.95 -9.49
C VAL A 216 -11.92 8.80 -8.95
N PHE A 217 -13.16 8.47 -9.29
CA PHE A 217 -14.33 9.26 -8.90
C PHE A 217 -14.58 9.20 -7.40
N SER A 218 -14.48 8.02 -6.79
CA SER A 218 -14.57 7.90 -5.33
C SER A 218 -13.43 8.66 -4.62
N THR A 219 -12.22 8.67 -5.18
CA THR A 219 -11.10 9.45 -4.63
C THR A 219 -11.35 10.95 -4.74
N ILE A 220 -11.90 11.41 -5.88
CA ILE A 220 -12.33 12.80 -6.09
C ILE A 220 -13.43 13.17 -5.08
N ASP A 221 -14.46 12.34 -4.93
CA ASP A 221 -15.59 12.59 -4.02
C ASP A 221 -15.12 12.67 -2.55
N GLN A 222 -14.24 11.77 -2.14
CA GLN A 222 -13.64 11.83 -0.81
C GLN A 222 -12.79 13.09 -0.62
N LEU A 223 -11.99 13.47 -1.61
CA LEU A 223 -11.16 14.67 -1.53
C LEU A 223 -12.04 15.94 -1.46
N ILE A 224 -13.12 16.01 -2.24
CA ILE A 224 -14.10 17.10 -2.18
C ILE A 224 -14.68 17.22 -0.76
N ASN A 225 -15.16 16.12 -0.18
CA ASN A 225 -15.73 16.12 1.17
C ASN A 225 -14.72 16.53 2.24
N GLU A 226 -13.45 16.15 2.09
CA GLU A 226 -12.41 16.50 3.05
C GLU A 226 -11.98 17.96 2.97
N VAL A 227 -11.93 18.54 1.77
CA VAL A 227 -11.48 19.93 1.55
C VAL A 227 -12.60 20.95 1.68
N ASP A 228 -13.87 20.51 1.66
CA ASP A 228 -15.03 21.38 1.83
C ASP A 228 -14.93 22.19 3.12
N GLY A 229 -15.23 23.49 3.02
CA GLY A 229 -15.04 24.46 4.10
C GLY A 229 -13.59 24.82 4.46
N HIS A 230 -12.58 24.21 3.82
CA HIS A 230 -11.16 24.45 4.12
C HIS A 230 -10.37 25.08 2.97
N VAL A 231 -10.92 25.07 1.76
CA VAL A 231 -10.32 25.68 0.57
C VAL A 231 -11.34 26.55 -0.16
N ASP A 232 -10.84 27.45 -1.01
CA ASP A 232 -11.69 28.26 -1.90
C ASP A 232 -12.55 27.34 -2.79
N THR A 233 -13.83 27.69 -2.94
CA THR A 233 -14.84 26.97 -3.71
C THR A 233 -14.38 26.64 -5.13
N LYS A 234 -13.54 27.48 -5.74
CA LYS A 234 -12.98 27.22 -7.09
C LYS A 234 -12.18 25.92 -7.19
N TYR A 235 -11.57 25.44 -6.10
CA TYR A 235 -10.82 24.17 -6.10
C TYR A 235 -11.75 22.96 -5.99
N ILE A 236 -12.86 23.09 -5.29
CA ILE A 236 -13.93 22.09 -5.28
C ILE A 236 -14.54 21.98 -6.69
N GLN A 237 -14.84 23.12 -7.31
CA GLN A 237 -15.30 23.16 -8.71
C GLN A 237 -14.27 22.56 -9.68
N SER A 238 -12.98 22.76 -9.44
CA SER A 238 -11.92 22.15 -10.25
C SER A 238 -11.90 20.62 -10.12
N LEU A 239 -12.11 20.08 -8.92
CA LEU A 239 -12.22 18.63 -8.69
C LEU A 239 -13.50 18.04 -9.31
N GLN A 240 -14.62 18.76 -9.24
CA GLN A 240 -15.87 18.38 -9.91
C GLN A 240 -15.71 18.37 -11.43
N PHE A 241 -15.08 19.41 -11.99
CA PHE A 241 -14.76 19.47 -13.41
C PHE A 241 -13.89 18.29 -13.86
N LEU A 242 -12.88 17.89 -13.07
CA LEU A 242 -12.07 16.71 -13.41
C LEU A 242 -12.94 15.45 -13.58
N LYS A 243 -13.96 15.27 -12.74
CA LYS A 243 -14.87 14.14 -12.83
C LYS A 243 -15.70 14.19 -14.12
N GLU A 244 -16.30 15.34 -14.42
CA GLU A 244 -17.08 15.57 -15.65
C GLU A 244 -16.23 15.35 -16.92
N GLU A 245 -15.03 15.92 -16.95
CA GLU A 245 -14.11 15.80 -18.09
C GLU A 245 -13.68 14.35 -18.29
N LEU A 246 -13.44 13.60 -17.22
CA LEU A 246 -13.10 12.18 -17.27
C LEU A 246 -14.27 11.28 -17.68
N GLU A 247 -15.52 11.72 -17.52
CA GLU A 247 -16.71 11.02 -18.03
C GLU A 247 -16.95 11.26 -19.53
N ALA A 248 -16.45 12.37 -20.07
CA ALA A 248 -16.63 12.73 -21.47
C ALA A 248 -16.14 11.65 -22.44
N LYS A 249 -16.81 11.55 -23.59
CA LYS A 249 -16.46 10.61 -24.67
C LYS A 249 -15.01 10.84 -25.18
N GLU A 250 -14.63 12.12 -25.25
CA GLU A 250 -13.31 12.61 -25.68
C GLU A 250 -12.78 13.63 -24.67
N PRO A 251 -12.11 13.16 -23.59
CA PRO A 251 -11.55 14.04 -22.56
C PRO A 251 -10.41 14.89 -23.12
N ARG A 252 -10.43 16.19 -22.82
CA ARG A 252 -9.39 17.15 -23.20
C ARG A 252 -8.25 17.10 -22.19
N ILE A 253 -7.23 16.32 -22.51
CA ILE A 253 -6.08 16.05 -21.62
C ILE A 253 -5.40 17.34 -21.14
N PHE A 254 -5.25 18.34 -22.00
CA PHE A 254 -4.62 19.62 -21.63
C PHE A 254 -5.39 20.39 -20.55
N LEU A 255 -6.72 20.25 -20.46
CA LEU A 255 -7.52 20.88 -19.40
C LEU A 255 -7.33 20.16 -18.06
N ILE A 256 -7.30 18.83 -18.10
CA ILE A 256 -6.98 17.98 -16.94
C ILE A 256 -5.60 18.38 -16.40
N ASP A 257 -4.61 18.54 -17.27
CA ASP A 257 -3.24 18.93 -16.90
C ASP A 257 -3.15 20.33 -16.29
N SER A 258 -3.86 21.30 -16.86
CA SER A 258 -3.93 22.66 -16.34
C SER A 258 -4.51 22.69 -14.92
N ILE A 259 -5.58 21.91 -14.68
CA ILE A 259 -6.20 21.82 -13.36
C ILE A 259 -5.27 21.18 -12.34
N PHE A 260 -4.62 20.07 -12.69
CA PHE A 260 -3.67 19.45 -11.77
C PHE A 260 -2.48 20.36 -11.45
N THR A 261 -2.01 21.15 -12.42
CA THR A 261 -0.95 22.14 -12.18
C THR A 261 -1.38 23.15 -11.09
N SER A 262 -2.61 23.66 -11.18
CA SER A 262 -3.18 24.56 -10.18
C SER A 262 -3.40 23.88 -8.83
N LEU A 263 -3.98 22.67 -8.81
CA LEU A 263 -4.25 21.92 -7.59
C LEU A 263 -2.96 21.56 -6.84
N ILE A 264 -1.93 21.06 -7.54
CA ILE A 264 -0.66 20.68 -6.94
C ILE A 264 -0.03 21.88 -6.22
N VAL A 265 0.00 23.06 -6.85
CA VAL A 265 0.53 24.29 -6.24
C VAL A 265 -0.25 24.68 -4.98
N VAL A 266 -1.57 24.58 -5.02
CA VAL A 266 -2.45 25.05 -3.94
C VAL A 266 -2.45 24.11 -2.74
N PHE A 267 -2.28 22.81 -2.99
CA PHE A 267 -2.24 21.78 -1.97
C PHE A 267 -0.82 21.48 -1.48
N GLN A 268 0.20 22.10 -2.07
CA GLN A 268 1.59 21.98 -1.62
C GLN A 268 1.71 22.34 -0.13
N HIS A 269 2.41 21.49 0.63
CA HIS A 269 2.59 21.58 2.08
C HIS A 269 1.31 21.57 2.92
N LYS A 270 0.15 21.20 2.34
CA LYS A 270 -1.10 21.00 3.07
C LYS A 270 -1.35 19.52 3.32
N LYS A 271 -2.25 19.22 4.27
CA LYS A 271 -2.57 17.84 4.67
C LYS A 271 -3.04 16.92 3.52
N TRP A 272 -3.52 17.48 2.40
CA TRP A 272 -4.02 16.72 1.24
C TRP A 272 -3.04 16.64 0.06
N GLU A 273 -1.83 17.20 0.16
CA GLU A 273 -0.83 17.22 -0.92
C GLU A 273 -0.63 15.82 -1.53
N HIS A 274 -0.47 14.81 -0.65
CA HIS A 274 -0.26 13.44 -1.06
C HIS A 274 -1.47 12.86 -1.82
N LYS A 275 -2.69 13.16 -1.39
CA LYS A 275 -3.93 12.67 -2.02
C LYS A 275 -4.14 13.29 -3.41
N VAL A 276 -3.77 14.56 -3.58
CA VAL A 276 -3.78 15.24 -4.89
C VAL A 276 -2.76 14.64 -5.84
N ASN A 277 -1.54 14.34 -5.36
CA ASN A 277 -0.50 13.69 -6.16
C ASN A 277 -0.85 12.24 -6.53
N LEU A 278 -1.47 11.50 -5.61
CA LEU A 278 -1.99 10.16 -5.88
C LEU A 278 -3.08 10.22 -6.96
N LEU A 279 -4.02 11.15 -6.83
CA LEU A 279 -5.09 11.38 -7.81
C LEU A 279 -4.51 11.76 -9.19
N ARG A 280 -3.45 12.56 -9.25
CA ARG A 280 -2.74 12.88 -10.50
C ARG A 280 -2.21 11.63 -11.19
N ASN A 281 -1.49 10.79 -10.46
CA ASN A 281 -0.93 9.54 -11.00
C ASN A 281 -2.04 8.60 -11.48
N MET A 282 -3.14 8.56 -10.72
CA MET A 282 -4.33 7.78 -11.07
C MET A 282 -4.94 8.23 -12.39
N VAL A 283 -5.11 9.54 -12.58
CA VAL A 283 -5.64 10.12 -13.81
C VAL A 283 -4.68 9.96 -15.00
N ASP A 284 -3.38 10.13 -14.79
CA ASP A 284 -2.37 9.91 -15.84
C ASP A 284 -2.40 8.46 -16.37
N SER A 285 -2.69 7.48 -15.51
CA SER A 285 -2.85 6.09 -15.93
C SER A 285 -4.11 5.84 -16.78
N LEU A 286 -5.16 6.63 -16.58
CA LEU A 286 -6.41 6.58 -17.36
C LEU A 286 -6.25 7.23 -18.74
N THR A 287 -5.47 8.30 -18.82
CA THR A 287 -5.39 9.16 -20.00
C THR A 287 -4.25 8.80 -20.95
N LYS A 288 -3.15 8.20 -20.47
CA LYS A 288 -1.99 7.76 -21.30
C LYS A 288 -2.25 6.51 -22.16
N LYS A 289 -3.45 5.92 -22.12
CA LYS A 289 -3.85 4.72 -22.89
C LYS A 289 -4.63 5.02 -24.19
N LYS A 290 -4.66 6.28 -24.67
CA LYS A 290 -5.26 6.66 -25.96
C LYS A 290 -4.22 7.22 -26.91
#